data_AF-A0A9E6CMW4-F1
#
_entry.id   AF-A0A9E6CMW4-F1
#
_cell.length_a   1.000
_cell.length_b   1.000
_cell.length_c   1.000
_cell.angle_alpha   90.00
_cell.angle_beta   90.00
_cell.angle_gamma   90.00
#
_symmetry.space_group_name_H-M   'P 1'
#
loop_
_entity.id
_entity.type
_entity.pdbx_description
1 polymer ?
#
loop_
_entity_poly.entity_id
_entity_poly.type
_entity_poly.pdbx_seq_one_letter_code
_entity_poly.pdbx_strand_id
1 'polypeptide(L)'
;MGDCNEHAVLLAALARATGIPVKIEAGLVYLNGRFYYHAWNLLYLGKWVTADALFGQIPADVTHIRFASGQQKQQLDLMSIIGKIRLKIISQTL
;
A
#
# COMPACT_ATOMS: atom_id res chain seq x y z
N MET A 1 -1.22 10.45 16.25
CA MET A 1 -1.76 9.88 15.00
C MET A 1 -0.61 9.84 14.00
N GLY A 2 -0.42 8.72 13.30
CA GLY A 2 0.54 8.61 12.19
C GLY A 2 -0.20 8.60 10.85
N ASP A 3 0.51 8.81 9.75
CA ASP A 3 0.01 8.63 8.40
C ASP A 3 0.14 7.17 7.92
N CYS A 4 -0.16 6.91 6.64
CA CYS A 4 -0.07 5.56 6.06
C CYS A 4 1.30 4.90 6.21
N ASN A 5 2.38 5.68 6.19
CA ASN A 5 3.75 5.19 6.28
C ASN A 5 4.05 4.69 7.69
N GLU A 6 3.69 5.43 8.75
CA GLU A 6 3.91 4.96 10.12
C GLU A 6 3.14 3.69 10.43
N HIS A 7 1.89 3.58 9.94
CA HIS A 7 1.08 2.37 10.11
C HIS A 7 1.72 1.17 9.37
N ALA A 8 2.15 1.37 8.12
CA ALA A 8 2.79 0.32 7.33
C ALA A 8 4.14 -0.11 7.93
N VAL A 9 4.93 0.84 8.44
CA VAL A 9 6.22 0.56 9.12
C VAL A 9 6.00 -0.19 10.43
N LEU A 10 5.01 0.23 11.24
CA LEU A 10 4.68 -0.42 12.50
C LEU A 10 4.22 -1.87 12.28
N LEU A 11 3.29 -2.11 11.35
CA LEU A 11 2.84 -3.46 11.03
C LEU A 11 3.99 -4.32 10.49
N ALA A 12 4.84 -3.78 9.62
CA ALA A 12 6.02 -4.49 9.13
C ALA A 12 6.99 -4.85 10.26
N ALA A 13 7.22 -3.96 11.23
CA ALA A 13 8.09 -4.23 12.36
C ALA A 13 7.54 -5.37 13.23
N LEU A 14 6.24 -5.35 13.54
CA LEU A 14 5.58 -6.39 14.34
C LEU A 14 5.57 -7.76 13.62
N ALA A 15 5.29 -7.78 12.32
CA ALA A 15 5.35 -9.00 11.52
C ALA A 15 6.78 -9.60 11.49
N ARG A 16 7.81 -8.76 11.29
CA ARG A 16 9.22 -9.23 11.32
C ARG A 16 9.60 -9.77 12.70
N ALA A 17 9.18 -9.10 13.77
CA ALA A 17 9.45 -9.53 15.15
C ALA A 17 8.83 -10.91 15.47
N THR A 18 7.74 -11.27 14.79
CA THR A 18 7.08 -12.58 14.94
C THR A 18 7.53 -13.61 13.90
N GLY A 19 8.53 -13.30 13.08
CA GLY A 19 9.07 -14.20 12.07
C GLY A 19 8.25 -14.28 10.77
N ILE A 20 7.24 -13.42 10.61
CA ILE A 20 6.43 -13.35 9.38
C ILE A 20 7.19 -12.53 8.32
N PRO A 21 7.51 -13.11 7.15
CA PRO A 21 8.07 -12.33 6.05
C PRO A 21 7.09 -11.25 5.58
N VAL A 22 7.57 -10.02 5.49
CA VAL A 22 6.75 -8.85 5.15
C VAL A 22 7.51 -7.84 4.28
N LYS A 23 6.79 -7.28 3.30
CA LYS A 23 7.24 -6.15 2.49
C LYS A 23 6.32 -4.95 2.74
N ILE A 24 6.89 -3.76 2.59
CA ILE A 24 6.11 -2.52 2.49
C ILE A 24 5.91 -2.27 1.00
N GLU A 25 4.68 -1.99 0.61
CA GLU A 25 4.29 -1.65 -0.75
C GLU A 25 3.74 -0.23 -0.76
N ALA A 26 3.92 0.44 -1.90
CA ALA A 26 3.43 1.79 -2.09
C ALA A 26 2.85 1.95 -3.48
N GLY A 27 1.84 2.82 -3.59
CA GLY A 27 1.13 3.03 -4.83
C GLY A 27 -0.03 3.99 -4.66
N LEU A 28 -1.14 3.69 -5.32
CA LEU A 28 -2.36 4.49 -5.24
C LEU A 28 -3.53 3.68 -4.69
N VAL A 29 -4.36 4.32 -3.89
CA VAL A 29 -5.65 3.79 -3.44
C VAL A 29 -6.77 4.69 -3.95
N TYR A 30 -7.87 4.10 -4.42
CA TYR A 30 -9.05 4.85 -4.84
C TYR A 30 -10.00 5.05 -3.66
N LEU A 31 -10.18 6.31 -3.25
CA LEU A 31 -11.08 6.68 -2.16
C LEU A 31 -11.94 7.86 -2.58
N ASN A 32 -13.25 7.75 -2.37
CA ASN A 32 -14.19 8.86 -2.53
C ASN A 32 -14.04 9.67 -3.83
N GLY A 33 -13.87 8.98 -4.98
CA GLY A 33 -13.77 9.65 -6.28
C GLY A 33 -12.36 10.04 -6.71
N ARG A 34 -11.34 9.82 -5.89
CA ARG A 34 -9.96 10.29 -6.15
C ARG A 34 -8.94 9.21 -5.81
N PHE A 35 -7.78 9.29 -6.48
CA PHE A 35 -6.64 8.44 -6.18
C PHE A 35 -5.68 9.16 -5.23
N TYR A 36 -5.31 8.48 -4.16
CA TYR A 36 -4.37 8.97 -3.16
C TYR A 36 -3.15 8.08 -3.11
N TYR A 37 -1.99 8.69 -2.88
CA TYR A 37 -0.81 7.92 -2.53
C TYR A 37 -1.05 7.18 -1.21
N HIS A 38 -0.64 5.92 -1.18
CA HIS A 38 -0.82 5.08 -0.01
C HIS A 38 0.30 4.06 0.14
N ALA A 39 0.58 3.68 1.39
CA ALA A 39 1.54 2.66 1.75
C ALA A 39 0.84 1.57 2.57
N TRP A 40 1.08 0.31 2.23
CA TRP A 40 0.48 -0.86 2.88
C TRP A 40 1.50 -2.01 2.97
N ASN A 41 1.07 -3.19 3.42
CA ASN A 41 1.93 -4.33 3.65
C ASN A 41 1.56 -5.53 2.78
N LEU A 42 2.57 -6.35 2.47
CA LEU A 42 2.40 -7.68 1.87
C LEU A 42 3.02 -8.71 2.81
N LEU A 43 2.18 -9.51 3.46
CA LEU A 43 2.53 -10.52 4.45
C LEU A 43 2.60 -11.91 3.81
N TYR A 44 3.50 -12.77 4.26
CA TYR A 44 3.54 -14.18 3.85
C TYR A 44 2.89 -15.10 4.89
N LEU A 45 1.66 -15.52 4.64
CA LEU A 45 0.84 -16.39 5.51
C LEU A 45 0.55 -17.73 4.83
N GLY A 46 1.58 -18.42 4.37
CA GLY A 46 1.47 -19.57 3.45
C GLY A 46 1.20 -19.20 1.99
N LYS A 47 0.80 -17.94 1.76
CA LYS A 47 0.78 -17.23 0.48
C LYS A 47 0.98 -15.74 0.74
N TRP A 48 1.30 -14.97 -0.28
CA TRP A 48 1.35 -13.51 -0.17
C TRP A 48 -0.06 -12.94 -0.02
N VAL A 49 -0.30 -12.20 1.05
CA VAL A 49 -1.59 -11.57 1.40
C VAL A 49 -1.34 -10.08 1.64
N THR A 50 -2.09 -9.22 0.96
CA THR A 50 -2.04 -7.77 1.19
C THR A 50 -2.68 -7.43 2.53
N ALA A 51 -2.17 -6.43 3.23
CA ALA A 51 -2.72 -5.98 4.49
C ALA A 51 -2.57 -4.46 4.59
N ASP A 52 -3.64 -3.77 4.97
CA ASP A 52 -3.64 -2.35 5.18
C ASP A 52 -4.05 -2.04 6.62
N ALA A 53 -3.07 -1.63 7.43
CA ALA A 53 -3.28 -1.28 8.83
C ALA A 53 -3.99 0.06 9.02
N LEU A 54 -3.93 0.97 8.04
CA LEU A 54 -4.60 2.27 8.12
C LEU A 54 -6.12 2.11 7.90
N PHE A 55 -6.52 1.29 6.93
CA PHE A 55 -7.94 1.01 6.64
C PHE A 55 -8.47 -0.25 7.35
N GLY A 56 -7.63 -0.98 8.07
CA GLY A 56 -8.02 -2.18 8.81
C GLY A 56 -8.42 -3.35 7.90
N GLN A 57 -7.77 -3.51 6.75
CA GLN A 57 -8.12 -4.51 5.74
C GLN A 57 -7.11 -5.66 5.66
N ILE A 58 -7.59 -6.91 5.69
CA ILE A 58 -6.82 -8.12 5.37
C ILE A 58 -7.76 -9.14 4.67
N PRO A 59 -7.61 -9.41 3.35
CA PRO A 59 -6.69 -8.74 2.44
C PRO A 59 -7.08 -7.28 2.18
N ALA A 60 -6.11 -6.44 1.80
CA ALA A 60 -6.41 -5.12 1.25
C ALA A 60 -7.24 -5.27 -0.03
N ASP A 61 -8.21 -4.37 -0.24
CA ASP A 61 -9.14 -4.48 -1.36
C ASP A 61 -8.49 -4.20 -2.74
N VAL A 62 -9.27 -4.38 -3.80
CA VAL A 62 -8.81 -4.21 -5.19
C VAL A 62 -8.54 -2.75 -5.59
N THR A 63 -8.81 -1.78 -4.70
CA THR A 63 -8.53 -0.37 -4.98
C THR A 63 -7.05 0.00 -4.83
N HIS A 64 -6.24 -0.91 -4.26
CA HIS A 64 -4.81 -0.76 -4.05
C HIS A 64 -4.02 -1.10 -5.33
N ILE A 65 -3.63 -0.06 -6.07
CA ILE A 65 -2.81 -0.17 -7.29
C ILE A 65 -1.34 0.00 -6.90
N ARG A 66 -0.61 -1.12 -6.89
CA ARG A 66 0.82 -1.16 -6.52
C ARG A 66 1.71 -0.56 -7.61
N PHE A 67 2.65 0.29 -7.19
CA PHE A 67 3.72 0.79 -8.06
C PHE A 67 5.11 0.42 -7.58
N ALA A 68 5.33 0.33 -6.27
CA ALA A 68 6.59 -0.07 -5.67
C ALA A 68 6.37 -1.17 -4.62
N SER A 69 7.31 -2.11 -4.53
CA SER A 69 7.31 -3.18 -3.52
C SER A 69 8.73 -3.42 -3.03
N GLY A 70 8.98 -3.21 -1.74
CA GLY A 70 10.25 -3.57 -1.10
C GLY A 70 10.70 -2.56 -0.04
N GLN A 71 11.98 -2.19 -0.03
CA GLN A 71 12.56 -1.33 1.01
C GLN A 71 12.25 0.14 0.77
N GLN A 72 12.26 0.96 1.84
CA GLN A 72 11.98 2.41 1.82
C GLN A 72 12.65 3.20 0.68
N LYS A 73 13.82 2.76 0.20
CA LYS A 73 14.51 3.40 -0.93
C LYS A 73 13.72 3.37 -2.24
N GLN A 74 12.89 2.34 -2.47
CA GLN A 74 12.00 2.22 -3.63
C GLN A 74 10.74 3.09 -3.50
N GLN A 75 10.45 3.59 -2.30
CA GLN A 75 9.37 4.54 -2.05
C GLN A 75 9.74 5.94 -2.58
N LEU A 76 11.04 6.28 -2.58
CA LEU A 76 11.57 7.51 -3.20
C LEU A 76 11.45 7.50 -4.73
N ASP A 77 11.55 6.32 -5.36
CA ASP A 77 11.32 6.19 -6.82
C ASP A 77 9.90 6.61 -7.18
N LEU A 78 8.94 6.45 -6.27
CA LEU A 78 7.57 6.90 -6.52
C LEU A 78 7.45 8.42 -6.61
N MET A 79 8.27 9.18 -5.89
CA MET A 79 8.28 10.65 -6.00
C MET A 79 8.61 11.12 -7.42
N SER A 80 9.39 10.34 -8.18
CA SER A 80 9.73 10.65 -9.57
C SER A 80 8.56 10.47 -10.56
N ILE A 81 7.53 9.73 -10.15
CA ILE A 81 6.34 9.39 -10.94
C ILE A 81 5.11 10.21 -10.47
N ILE A 82 5.11 10.67 -9.21
CA ILE A 82 4.10 11.59 -8.67
C ILE A 82 4.01 12.85 -9.56
N GLY A 83 2.78 13.17 -10.01
CA GLY A 83 2.50 14.28 -10.92
C GLY A 83 2.63 13.95 -12.42
N LYS A 84 3.25 12.82 -12.78
CA LYS A 84 3.32 12.33 -14.18
C LYS A 84 2.19 11.36 -14.52
N ILE A 85 1.59 10.73 -13.51
CA ILE A 85 0.47 9.80 -13.68
C ILE A 85 -0.83 10.59 -13.82
N ARG A 86 -1.57 10.35 -14.90
CA ARG A 86 -2.97 10.78 -15.03
C ARG A 86 -3.87 9.56 -15.01
N LEU A 87 -4.75 9.48 -14.01
CA LEU A 87 -5.80 8.47 -13.95
C LEU A 87 -7.12 9.11 -14.37
N LYS A 88 -7.81 8.47 -15.30
CA LYS A 88 -9.15 8.83 -15.74
C LYS A 88 -10.08 7.66 -15.50
N ILE A 89 -11.17 7.88 -14.79
CA ILE A 89 -12.25 6.90 -14.65
C ILE A 89 -13.00 6.89 -15.98
N ILE A 90 -12.99 5.74 -16.66
CA ILE A 90 -13.61 5.61 -18.00
C ILE A 90 -15.11 5.28 -17.87
N SER A 91 -15.47 4.47 -16.88
CA SER A 91 -16.86 4.09 -16.56
C SER A 91 -16.94 3.57 -15.13
N GLN A 92 -17.99 3.93 -14.39
CA GLN A 92 -18.30 3.37 -13.09
C GLN A 92 -19.76 2.92 -13.11
N THR A 93 -20.00 1.62 -12.93
CA THR A 93 -21.36 1.09 -12.79
C THR A 93 -21.76 1.20 -11.32
N LEU A 94 -22.88 1.86 -11.05
CA LEU A 94 -23.51 1.91 -9.72
C LEU A 94 -24.26 0.60 -9.43
#